data_AF-A0A5Q8CF15-F1
#
_entry.id   AF-A0A5Q8CF15-F1
#
_cell.length_a   1.000
_cell.length_b   1.000
_cell.length_c   1.000
_cell.angle_alpha   90.00
_cell.angle_beta   90.00
_cell.angle_gamma   90.00
#
_symmetry.space_group_name_H-M   'P 1'
#
loop_
_entity.id
_entity.type
_entity.pdbx_description
1 polymer ?
#
loop_
_entity_poly.entity_id
_entity_poly.type
_entity_poly.pdbx_seq_one_letter_code
_entity_poly.pdbx_strand_id
1 'polypeptide(L)'
;MYSLFISSFSSRRSFIVGAAVLTSIMTGCTSTDALTRVTTTEPHLVATSSTTGPRPYAANSSPATGKPGARDGNTLALTDKEILDLIKTTSTEVDASLPEAQRVLMSRAVADTILNRKACDCFGASTITDIVNQPWQFSAISSNLPYAYGTVDKMPISAIKPLVRKDVEAWLADRANGTPAQEYGLNFLNPYHSGASALSSWGWEVVRQAEANGHVYGDIRRRSVHYHGTAPGHRGKESKPYTIVLPQGWKPH
;
A
#
# COMPACT_ATOMS: atom_id res chain seq x y z
N MET A 1 -3.07 0.24 -16.17
CA MET A 1 -3.76 -1.03 -15.86
C MET A 1 -4.12 -0.96 -14.39
N TYR A 2 -5.41 -0.94 -14.08
CA TYR A 2 -5.91 -0.52 -12.77
C TYR A 2 -6.26 -1.76 -11.92
N SER A 3 -5.60 -1.90 -10.76
CA SER A 3 -5.83 -3.00 -9.81
C SER A 3 -7.16 -2.82 -9.08
N LEU A 4 -8.15 -3.66 -9.40
CA LEU A 4 -9.39 -3.80 -8.64
C LEU A 4 -9.18 -4.83 -7.52
N PHE A 5 -9.33 -4.39 -6.27
CA PHE A 5 -9.28 -5.25 -5.07
C PHE A 5 -10.70 -5.66 -4.62
N ILE A 6 -10.93 -6.97 -4.46
CA ILE A 6 -12.03 -7.54 -3.67
C ILE A 6 -11.41 -8.64 -2.79
N SER A 7 -11.50 -8.52 -1.47
CA SER A 7 -11.14 -9.59 -0.54
C SER A 7 -12.39 -10.34 -0.09
N SER A 8 -12.42 -11.67 -0.30
CA SER A 8 -13.36 -12.56 0.39
C SER A 8 -12.68 -13.14 1.62
N PHE A 9 -13.14 -12.75 2.81
CA PHE A 9 -12.79 -13.44 4.06
C PHE A 9 -13.69 -14.68 4.22
N SER A 10 -13.11 -15.87 4.29
CA SER A 10 -13.83 -17.07 4.71
C SER A 10 -13.90 -17.12 6.24
N SER A 11 -14.97 -16.59 6.81
CA SER A 11 -15.33 -16.88 8.21
C SER A 11 -16.28 -18.08 8.24
N ARG A 12 -15.87 -19.12 8.98
CA ARG A 12 -16.69 -20.30 9.24
C ARG A 12 -17.94 -19.88 10.01
N ARG A 13 -19.11 -20.28 9.50
CA ARG A 13 -20.42 -20.09 10.13
C ARG A 13 -20.53 -20.99 11.36
N SER A 14 -20.82 -20.39 12.51
CA SER A 14 -21.51 -21.06 13.61
C SER A 14 -22.90 -20.44 13.72
N PHE A 15 -23.93 -21.26 13.51
CA PHE A 15 -25.32 -20.94 13.77
C PHE A 15 -25.53 -20.84 15.28
N ILE A 16 -26.06 -19.71 15.76
CA ILE A 16 -26.88 -19.68 16.98
C ILE A 16 -28.13 -18.88 16.68
N VAL A 17 -29.26 -19.57 16.81
CA VAL A 17 -30.63 -19.05 16.75
C VAL A 17 -30.90 -18.29 18.05
N GLY A 18 -31.40 -17.06 17.95
CA GLY A 18 -31.82 -16.26 19.10
C GLY A 18 -32.80 -15.19 18.67
N ALA A 19 -34.08 -15.50 18.77
CA ALA A 19 -35.18 -14.55 18.60
C ALA A 19 -35.29 -13.65 19.84
N ALA A 20 -35.46 -12.35 19.64
CA ALA A 20 -36.07 -11.47 20.62
C ALA A 20 -36.74 -10.28 19.91
N VAL A 21 -38.06 -10.27 19.98
CA VAL A 21 -38.95 -9.14 19.71
C VAL A 21 -38.94 -8.25 20.95
N LEU A 22 -38.84 -6.92 20.81
CA LEU A 22 -39.49 -6.00 21.73
C LEU A 22 -39.78 -4.63 21.09
N THR A 23 -40.96 -4.14 21.44
CA THR A 23 -41.75 -3.03 20.89
C THR A 23 -41.39 -1.64 21.44
N SER A 24 -41.56 -0.65 20.57
CA SER A 24 -42.08 0.73 20.73
C SER A 24 -41.96 1.50 22.05
N ILE A 25 -41.49 2.77 21.98
CA ILE A 25 -42.19 3.96 22.52
C ILE A 25 -41.90 5.20 21.64
N MET A 26 -42.98 5.91 21.26
CA MET A 26 -43.03 7.24 20.65
C MET A 26 -43.57 8.24 21.68
N THR A 27 -42.92 9.40 21.83
CA THR A 27 -43.46 10.69 22.35
C THR A 27 -42.34 11.75 22.19
N GLY A 28 -42.50 13.00 21.74
CA GLY A 28 -43.64 13.86 21.42
C GLY A 28 -43.36 15.30 21.93
N CYS A 29 -43.55 16.32 21.05
CA CYS A 29 -43.78 17.78 21.31
C CYS A 29 -42.62 18.65 21.86
N THR A 30 -42.08 19.66 21.15
CA THR A 30 -42.58 21.01 20.70
C THR A 30 -42.80 22.05 21.80
N SER A 31 -42.08 23.19 21.74
CA SER A 31 -42.59 24.57 21.47
C SER A 31 -41.70 25.72 22.02
N THR A 32 -41.38 26.71 21.13
CA THR A 32 -41.56 28.20 21.20
C THR A 32 -41.35 28.95 22.54
N ASP A 33 -40.88 30.19 22.66
CA ASP A 33 -40.49 31.35 21.83
C ASP A 33 -39.87 32.38 22.80
N ALA A 34 -39.00 33.29 22.35
CA ALA A 34 -38.97 34.70 22.83
C ALA A 34 -37.95 35.57 22.07
N LEU A 35 -38.50 36.60 21.41
CA LEU A 35 -37.84 37.76 20.81
C LEU A 35 -37.17 38.69 21.86
N THR A 36 -36.00 39.24 21.54
CA THR A 36 -35.70 40.69 21.73
C THR A 36 -34.63 41.19 20.73
N ARG A 37 -34.69 42.49 20.44
CA ARG A 37 -34.25 43.22 19.24
C ARG A 37 -32.89 43.92 19.39
N VAL A 38 -32.02 43.75 18.39
CA VAL A 38 -31.05 44.66 17.71
C VAL A 38 -30.28 45.72 18.53
N THR A 39 -28.93 45.72 18.44
CA THR A 39 -28.08 46.85 17.96
C THR A 39 -26.62 46.36 17.71
N THR A 40 -26.22 46.40 16.43
CA THR A 40 -24.91 46.68 15.79
C THR A 40 -23.59 46.30 16.51
N THR A 41 -22.78 45.40 15.90
CA THR A 41 -21.52 45.69 15.17
C THR A 41 -20.76 44.38 14.87
N GLU A 42 -20.57 44.08 13.58
CA GLU A 42 -19.70 43.09 12.91
C GLU A 42 -19.38 41.71 13.54
N PRO A 43 -19.90 40.60 12.98
CA PRO A 43 -19.39 39.27 13.27
C PRO A 43 -18.17 38.93 12.39
N HIS A 44 -17.08 38.63 13.08
CA HIS A 44 -15.92 37.86 12.65
C HIS A 44 -16.33 36.72 11.70
N LEU A 45 -15.82 36.72 10.47
CA LEU A 45 -16.07 35.66 9.48
C LEU A 45 -15.52 34.33 10.01
N VAL A 46 -16.42 33.49 10.52
CA VAL A 46 -16.22 32.05 10.63
C VAL A 46 -16.38 31.47 9.24
N ALA A 47 -15.27 31.27 8.53
CA ALA A 47 -15.27 30.51 7.30
C ALA A 47 -15.32 29.01 7.63
N THR A 48 -16.54 28.48 7.70
CA THR A 48 -16.80 27.05 7.43
C THR A 48 -16.30 26.73 6.03
N SER A 49 -15.23 25.96 5.93
CA SER A 49 -14.79 25.36 4.66
C SER A 49 -14.58 23.86 4.86
N SER A 50 -15.68 23.13 4.64
CA SER A 50 -15.70 21.72 4.28
C SER A 50 -15.04 21.55 2.91
N THR A 51 -13.78 21.15 2.89
CA THR A 51 -13.08 20.75 1.66
C THR A 51 -12.71 19.27 1.78
N THR A 52 -13.63 18.40 1.38
CA THR A 52 -13.38 17.00 1.07
C THR A 52 -12.65 16.94 -0.28
N GLY A 53 -11.32 17.05 -0.23
CA GLY A 53 -10.45 16.90 -1.39
C GLY A 53 -8.99 16.84 -0.93
N PRO A 54 -8.18 15.89 -1.45
CA PRO A 54 -6.78 15.78 -1.02
C PRO A 54 -6.02 17.06 -1.39
N ARG A 55 -5.36 17.65 -0.38
CA ARG A 55 -4.47 18.80 -0.55
C ARG A 55 -3.32 18.42 -1.50
N PRO A 56 -2.92 19.30 -2.44
CA PRO A 56 -1.74 19.04 -3.27
C PRO A 56 -0.49 19.04 -2.38
N TYR A 57 0.19 17.89 -2.28
CA TYR A 57 1.44 17.77 -1.53
C TYR A 57 2.56 18.50 -2.29
N ALA A 58 3.20 19.44 -1.61
CA ALA A 58 4.37 20.15 -2.08
C ALA A 58 5.56 19.19 -2.15
N ALA A 59 6.27 19.20 -3.27
CA ALA A 59 7.51 18.48 -3.46
C ALA A 59 8.58 19.01 -2.50
N ASN A 60 8.67 18.43 -1.31
CA ASN A 60 9.79 18.55 -0.37
C ASN A 60 9.72 17.38 0.62
N SER A 61 9.90 16.16 0.11
CA SER A 61 10.15 14.98 0.94
C SER A 61 11.58 15.05 1.46
N SER A 62 11.75 15.71 2.61
CA SER A 62 12.92 15.52 3.46
C SER A 62 12.84 14.10 4.07
N PRO A 63 13.93 13.31 4.08
CA PRO A 63 13.88 11.95 4.60
C PRO A 63 13.52 11.99 6.08
N ALA A 64 12.44 11.29 6.45
CA ALA A 64 12.08 11.07 7.84
C ALA A 64 13.29 10.47 8.58
N THR A 65 13.71 11.16 9.63
CA THR A 65 14.88 10.84 10.44
C THR A 65 14.61 9.64 11.35
N GLY A 66 14.60 8.44 10.77
CA GLY A 66 14.81 7.18 11.47
C GLY A 66 16.26 6.71 11.28
N LYS A 67 17.07 6.76 12.34
CA LYS A 67 18.50 6.35 12.31
C LYS A 67 18.64 4.83 12.08
N PRO A 68 19.65 4.37 11.30
CA PRO A 68 19.64 3.07 10.64
C PRO A 68 20.12 1.93 11.54
N GLY A 69 19.51 0.75 11.38
CA GLY A 69 19.91 -0.46 12.08
C GLY A 69 20.21 -1.59 11.11
N ALA A 70 21.41 -1.62 10.54
CA ALA A 70 22.04 -2.91 10.31
C ALA A 70 22.33 -3.50 11.70
N ARG A 71 21.50 -4.46 12.13
CA ARG A 71 21.80 -5.28 13.29
C ARG A 71 22.21 -6.64 12.76
N ASP A 72 23.42 -7.04 13.11
CA ASP A 72 23.98 -8.35 12.79
C ASP A 72 22.99 -9.46 13.21
N GLY A 73 22.60 -10.30 12.24
CA GLY A 73 21.78 -11.50 12.47
C GLY A 73 20.51 -11.62 11.63
N ASN A 74 19.95 -10.53 11.09
CA ASN A 74 18.72 -10.58 10.27
C ASN A 74 19.05 -10.33 8.79
N THR A 75 19.22 -11.41 8.02
CA THR A 75 19.51 -11.34 6.58
C THR A 75 18.34 -11.88 5.78
N LEU A 76 18.09 -11.27 4.62
CA LEU A 76 17.11 -11.74 3.64
C LEU A 76 17.86 -12.15 2.37
N ALA A 77 18.19 -13.43 2.28
CA ALA A 77 18.82 -13.99 1.09
C ALA A 77 17.80 -14.10 -0.06
N LEU A 78 18.20 -13.67 -1.25
CA LEU A 78 17.41 -13.75 -2.47
C LEU A 78 18.06 -14.73 -3.46
N THR A 79 17.22 -15.47 -4.17
CA THR A 79 17.64 -16.27 -5.34
C THR A 79 17.46 -15.47 -6.64
N ASP A 80 18.10 -15.89 -7.74
CA ASP A 80 17.89 -15.28 -9.06
C ASP A 80 16.41 -15.30 -9.47
N LYS A 81 15.69 -16.39 -9.15
CA LYS A 81 14.25 -16.52 -9.40
C LYS A 81 13.46 -15.46 -8.64
N GLU A 82 13.75 -15.26 -7.36
CA GLU A 82 13.03 -14.29 -6.54
C GLU A 82 13.30 -12.85 -6.98
N ILE A 83 14.53 -12.55 -7.42
CA ILE A 83 14.86 -11.26 -8.02
C ILE A 83 14.04 -11.05 -9.30
N LEU A 84 13.95 -12.06 -10.16
CA LEU A 84 13.15 -11.99 -11.38
C LEU A 84 11.65 -11.82 -11.09
N ASP A 85 11.10 -12.55 -10.12
CA ASP A 85 9.70 -12.46 -9.73
C ASP A 85 9.37 -11.10 -9.10
N LEU A 86 10.31 -10.52 -8.34
CA LEU A 86 10.22 -9.16 -7.81
C LEU A 86 10.16 -8.13 -8.94
N ILE A 87 11.04 -8.25 -9.95
CA ILE A 87 11.08 -7.37 -11.13
C ILE A 87 9.79 -7.48 -11.95
N LYS A 88 9.33 -8.71 -12.22
CA LYS A 88 8.08 -8.98 -12.94
C LYS A 88 6.89 -8.33 -12.26
N THR A 89 6.73 -8.60 -10.95
CA THR A 89 5.62 -8.07 -10.16
C THR A 89 5.70 -6.54 -10.08
N THR A 90 6.88 -5.97 -9.80
CA THR A 90 7.04 -4.51 -9.79
C THR A 90 6.72 -3.88 -11.15
N SER A 91 7.04 -4.57 -12.25
CA SER A 91 6.67 -4.13 -13.60
C SER A 91 5.14 -4.10 -13.84
N THR A 92 4.34 -4.89 -13.12
CA THR A 92 2.88 -4.79 -13.22
C THR A 92 2.33 -3.61 -12.43
N GLU A 93 2.96 -3.30 -11.28
CA GLU A 93 2.47 -2.28 -10.35
C GLU A 93 2.91 -0.86 -10.71
N VAL A 94 4.06 -0.68 -11.35
CA VAL A 94 4.63 0.65 -11.62
C VAL A 94 4.31 1.12 -13.05
N ASP A 95 3.75 2.33 -13.19
CA ASP A 95 3.63 3.01 -14.47
C ASP A 95 5.02 3.52 -14.92
N ALA A 96 5.59 2.89 -15.95
CA ALA A 96 6.90 3.27 -16.49
C ALA A 96 6.91 4.64 -17.17
N SER A 97 5.75 5.22 -17.48
CA SER A 97 5.62 6.55 -18.07
C SER A 97 5.59 7.67 -17.03
N LEU A 98 5.68 7.35 -15.74
CA LEU A 98 5.90 8.35 -14.70
C LEU A 98 7.24 9.08 -14.92
N PRO A 99 7.34 10.37 -14.55
CA PRO A 99 8.62 11.05 -14.41
C PRO A 99 9.61 10.19 -13.63
N GLU A 100 10.87 10.17 -14.08
CA GLU A 100 11.89 9.24 -13.57
C GLU A 100 11.98 9.23 -12.04
N ALA A 101 12.05 10.40 -11.41
CA ALA A 101 12.11 10.51 -9.95
C ALA A 101 10.93 9.79 -9.25
N GLN A 102 9.71 9.91 -9.79
CA GLN A 102 8.52 9.26 -9.23
C GLN A 102 8.50 7.75 -9.52
N ARG A 103 8.90 7.34 -10.73
CA ARG A 103 9.00 5.93 -11.13
C ARG A 103 9.99 5.18 -10.26
N VAL A 104 11.16 5.77 -10.01
CA VAL A 104 12.21 5.21 -9.15
C VAL A 104 11.69 5.03 -7.73
N LEU A 105 11.13 6.08 -7.12
CA LEU A 105 10.61 6.00 -5.76
C LEU A 105 9.48 4.97 -5.61
N MET A 106 8.56 4.90 -6.57
CA MET A 106 7.49 3.91 -6.55
C MET A 106 8.02 2.48 -6.72
N SER A 107 9.00 2.27 -7.62
CA SER A 107 9.63 0.95 -7.82
C SER A 107 10.30 0.45 -6.55
N ARG A 108 11.02 1.33 -5.84
CA ARG A 108 11.65 1.02 -4.55
C ARG A 108 10.62 0.63 -3.49
N ALA A 109 9.54 1.40 -3.37
CA ALA A 109 8.50 1.17 -2.37
C ALA A 109 7.75 -0.15 -2.60
N VAL A 110 7.42 -0.49 -3.86
CA VAL A 110 6.80 -1.77 -4.21
C VAL A 110 7.76 -2.92 -3.91
N ALA A 111 9.03 -2.80 -4.33
CA ALA A 111 10.04 -3.81 -4.06
C ALA A 111 10.22 -4.06 -2.55
N ASP A 112 10.38 -3.00 -1.77
CA ASP A 112 10.50 -3.07 -0.32
C ASP A 112 9.28 -3.70 0.34
N THR A 113 8.07 -3.35 -0.10
CA THR A 113 6.86 -3.94 0.47
C THR A 113 6.84 -5.46 0.26
N ILE A 114 7.20 -5.95 -0.93
CA ILE A 114 7.27 -7.40 -1.20
C ILE A 114 8.36 -8.06 -0.37
N LEU A 115 9.54 -7.44 -0.25
CA LEU A 115 10.64 -7.94 0.57
C LEU A 115 10.27 -7.98 2.06
N ASN A 116 9.55 -6.98 2.57
CA ASN A 116 9.06 -6.95 3.95
C ASN A 116 8.06 -8.07 4.23
N ARG A 117 7.21 -8.42 3.25
CA ARG A 117 6.30 -9.58 3.37
C ARG A 117 7.06 -10.90 3.48
N LYS A 118 8.18 -11.04 2.75
CA LYS A 118 9.06 -12.21 2.89
C LYS A 118 9.77 -12.19 4.24
N ALA A 119 10.31 -11.05 4.65
CA ALA A 119 11.06 -10.92 5.88
C ALA A 119 10.21 -11.07 7.14
N CYS A 120 8.91 -10.73 7.12
CA CYS A 120 8.04 -10.94 8.27
C CYS A 120 7.57 -12.39 8.44
N ASP A 121 7.62 -13.20 7.36
CA ASP A 121 7.02 -14.55 7.28
C ASP A 121 5.54 -14.60 7.72
N CYS A 122 4.87 -13.45 7.68
CA CYS A 122 3.56 -13.24 8.28
C CYS A 122 2.39 -13.48 7.32
N PHE A 123 2.71 -13.77 6.07
CA PHE A 123 1.77 -14.10 4.99
C PHE A 123 1.66 -15.62 4.75
N GLY A 124 2.34 -16.45 5.54
CA GLY A 124 2.34 -17.91 5.35
C GLY A 124 3.01 -18.32 4.03
N ALA A 125 4.04 -17.58 3.63
CA ALA A 125 4.71 -17.69 2.34
C ALA A 125 6.21 -17.47 2.54
N SER A 126 7.01 -18.46 2.13
CA SER A 126 8.46 -18.48 2.36
C SER A 126 9.29 -17.86 1.24
N THR A 127 8.72 -17.68 0.06
CA THR A 127 9.41 -17.14 -1.12
C THR A 127 8.68 -15.94 -1.71
N ILE A 128 9.41 -15.10 -2.47
CA ILE A 128 8.78 -14.03 -3.26
C ILE A 128 7.74 -14.61 -4.21
N THR A 129 8.01 -15.76 -4.85
CA THR A 129 7.06 -16.45 -5.73
C THR A 129 5.73 -16.71 -5.04
N ASP A 130 5.77 -17.25 -3.82
CA ASP A 130 4.56 -17.56 -3.05
C ASP A 130 3.78 -16.28 -2.71
N ILE A 131 4.49 -15.23 -2.26
CA ILE A 131 3.91 -13.94 -1.87
C ILE A 131 3.17 -13.29 -3.04
N VAL A 132 3.81 -13.22 -4.21
CA VAL A 132 3.23 -12.50 -5.36
C VAL A 132 2.13 -13.31 -6.04
N ASN A 133 2.17 -14.64 -5.92
CA ASN A 133 1.12 -15.53 -6.43
C ASN A 133 -0.08 -15.65 -5.48
N GLN A 134 -0.04 -15.10 -4.27
CA GLN A 134 -1.21 -15.09 -3.39
C GLN A 134 -2.40 -14.43 -4.10
N PRO A 135 -3.58 -15.07 -4.10
CA PRO A 135 -4.73 -14.57 -4.82
C PRO A 135 -5.03 -13.12 -4.49
N TRP A 136 -5.21 -12.31 -5.54
CA TRP A 136 -5.63 -10.92 -5.46
C TRP A 136 -4.63 -9.95 -4.80
N GLN A 137 -3.41 -10.38 -4.44
CA GLN A 137 -2.40 -9.46 -3.90
C GLN A 137 -1.81 -8.55 -4.99
N PHE A 138 -1.66 -9.07 -6.20
CA PHE A 138 -1.14 -8.35 -7.37
C PHE A 138 -2.01 -8.70 -8.58
N SER A 139 -2.96 -7.82 -8.92
CA SER A 139 -4.09 -8.19 -9.79
C SER A 139 -3.67 -8.69 -11.18
N ALA A 140 -2.60 -8.15 -11.76
CA ALA A 140 -2.07 -8.61 -13.05
C ALA A 140 -1.33 -9.95 -12.95
N ILE A 141 -0.88 -10.36 -11.77
CA ILE A 141 -0.17 -11.62 -11.54
C ILE A 141 -1.17 -12.72 -11.19
N SER A 142 -1.97 -12.56 -10.14
CA SER A 142 -2.68 -13.64 -9.45
C SER A 142 -4.16 -13.35 -9.20
N SER A 143 -4.86 -12.79 -10.20
CA SER A 143 -6.33 -12.67 -10.19
C SER A 143 -6.99 -13.54 -11.27
N ASN A 144 -8.32 -13.56 -11.29
CA ASN A 144 -9.10 -14.18 -12.36
C ASN A 144 -9.52 -13.16 -13.45
N LEU A 145 -8.93 -11.97 -13.46
CA LEU A 145 -9.26 -10.95 -14.45
C LEU A 145 -8.71 -11.34 -15.83
N PRO A 146 -9.39 -10.97 -16.94
CA PRO A 146 -9.00 -11.41 -18.28
C PRO A 146 -7.57 -11.02 -18.71
N TYR A 147 -7.01 -9.95 -18.11
CA TYR A 147 -5.67 -9.46 -18.40
C TYR A 147 -4.58 -10.06 -17.49
N ALA A 148 -4.95 -10.87 -16.50
CA ALA A 148 -3.99 -11.42 -15.55
C ALA A 148 -3.21 -12.58 -16.16
N TYR A 149 -1.92 -12.69 -15.80
CA TYR A 149 -1.07 -13.81 -16.22
C TYR A 149 -1.44 -15.12 -15.53
N GLY A 150 -2.08 -15.05 -14.35
CA GLY A 150 -2.49 -16.19 -13.53
C GLY A 150 -1.44 -16.61 -12.50
N THR A 151 -0.15 -16.52 -12.84
CA THR A 151 0.99 -16.60 -11.90
C THR A 151 2.16 -15.76 -12.42
N VAL A 152 3.12 -15.45 -11.55
CA VAL A 152 4.34 -14.70 -11.92
C VAL A 152 5.21 -15.49 -12.91
N ASP A 153 5.20 -16.82 -12.82
CA ASP A 153 5.92 -17.69 -13.75
C ASP A 153 5.37 -17.57 -15.18
N LYS A 154 4.06 -17.36 -15.32
CA LYS A 154 3.39 -17.19 -16.62
C LYS A 154 3.61 -15.82 -17.26
N MET A 155 4.05 -14.82 -16.49
CA MET A 155 4.41 -13.52 -17.06
C MET A 155 5.69 -13.67 -17.89
N PRO A 156 5.66 -13.38 -19.21
CA PRO A 156 6.85 -13.52 -20.06
C PRO A 156 7.86 -12.42 -19.76
N ILE A 157 9.14 -12.70 -20.00
CA ILE A 157 10.24 -11.72 -19.84
C ILE A 157 10.01 -10.47 -20.69
N SER A 158 9.41 -10.61 -21.88
CA SER A 158 9.09 -9.51 -22.78
C SER A 158 8.07 -8.51 -22.21
N ALA A 159 7.31 -8.90 -21.17
CA ALA A 159 6.38 -8.01 -20.48
C ALA A 159 7.05 -7.18 -19.36
N ILE A 160 8.32 -7.45 -19.04
CA ILE A 160 9.08 -6.66 -18.06
C ILE A 160 9.33 -5.27 -18.63
N LYS A 161 9.01 -4.24 -17.86
CA LYS A 161 9.27 -2.85 -18.25
C LYS A 161 10.75 -2.54 -18.01
N PRO A 162 11.55 -2.20 -19.06
CA PRO A 162 13.00 -2.07 -18.91
C PRO A 162 13.43 -1.03 -17.86
N LEU A 163 12.73 0.11 -17.80
CA LEU A 163 13.01 1.15 -16.82
C LEU A 163 12.71 0.71 -15.38
N VAL A 164 11.65 -0.08 -15.17
CA VAL A 164 11.30 -0.61 -13.84
C VAL A 164 12.31 -1.67 -13.41
N ARG A 165 12.75 -2.54 -14.33
CA ARG A 165 13.86 -3.49 -14.06
C ARG A 165 15.08 -2.74 -13.56
N LYS A 166 15.55 -1.74 -14.31
CA LYS A 166 16.72 -0.93 -13.95
C LYS A 166 16.56 -0.33 -12.55
N ASP A 167 15.40 0.24 -12.24
CA ASP A 167 15.15 0.87 -10.95
C ASP A 167 15.17 -0.15 -9.79
N VAL A 168 14.60 -1.35 -9.99
CA VAL A 168 14.59 -2.43 -8.97
C VAL A 168 15.98 -3.02 -8.77
N GLU A 169 16.72 -3.31 -9.83
CA GLU A 169 18.05 -3.91 -9.73
C GLU A 169 19.06 -2.93 -9.10
N ALA A 170 18.99 -1.64 -9.46
CA ALA A 170 19.78 -0.61 -8.80
C ALA A 170 19.45 -0.55 -7.30
N TRP A 171 18.17 -0.63 -6.94
CA TRP A 171 17.74 -0.61 -5.55
C TRP A 171 18.20 -1.83 -4.75
N LEU A 172 18.13 -3.02 -5.34
CA LEU A 172 18.64 -4.25 -4.71
C LEU A 172 20.14 -4.15 -4.45
N ALA A 173 20.91 -3.60 -5.39
CA ALA A 173 22.34 -3.36 -5.21
C ALA A 173 22.60 -2.36 -4.07
N ASP A 174 21.87 -1.24 -4.02
CA ASP A 174 21.98 -0.24 -2.96
C ASP A 174 21.65 -0.84 -1.58
N ARG A 175 20.55 -1.61 -1.49
CA ARG A 175 20.10 -2.30 -0.27
C ARG A 175 21.10 -3.36 0.19
N ALA A 176 21.70 -4.12 -0.72
CA ALA A 176 22.74 -5.10 -0.41
C ALA A 176 24.03 -4.44 0.09
N ASN A 177 24.30 -3.20 -0.35
CA ASN A 177 25.40 -2.37 0.14
C ASN A 177 25.07 -1.60 1.44
N GLY A 178 23.97 -1.94 2.10
CA GLY A 178 23.60 -1.40 3.42
C GLY A 178 22.72 -0.15 3.39
N THR A 179 22.21 0.26 2.23
CA THR A 179 21.19 1.31 2.16
C THR A 179 19.93 0.83 2.89
N PRO A 180 19.36 1.62 3.83
CA PRO A 180 18.12 1.27 4.51
C PRO A 180 16.93 1.12 3.55
N ALA A 181 15.90 0.39 3.98
CA ALA A 181 14.63 0.36 3.27
C ALA A 181 14.02 1.76 3.16
N GLN A 182 13.39 2.04 2.02
CA GLN A 182 12.56 3.22 1.81
C GLN A 182 11.16 2.99 2.41
N GLU A 183 10.66 1.76 2.36
CA GLU A 183 9.35 1.37 2.89
C GLU A 183 9.46 0.24 3.93
N TYR A 184 8.68 0.33 5.01
CA TYR A 184 8.64 -0.64 6.11
C TYR A 184 7.28 -1.35 6.23
N GLY A 185 6.25 -0.81 5.59
CA GLY A 185 4.91 -1.35 5.56
C GLY A 185 4.80 -2.67 4.78
N LEU A 186 3.67 -3.34 4.99
CA LEU A 186 3.34 -4.64 4.41
C LEU A 186 2.24 -4.56 3.34
N ASN A 187 1.67 -3.39 3.14
CA ASN A 187 0.53 -3.16 2.27
C ASN A 187 0.72 -1.88 1.48
N PHE A 188 0.16 -1.85 0.27
CA PHE A 188 -0.04 -0.62 -0.46
C PHE A 188 -1.33 -0.71 -1.27
N LEU A 189 -1.86 0.46 -1.64
CA LEU A 189 -3.00 0.55 -2.53
C LEU A 189 -2.98 1.86 -3.30
N ASN A 190 -3.82 1.91 -4.33
CA ASN A 190 -4.24 3.15 -4.95
C ASN A 190 -5.73 3.37 -4.65
N PRO A 191 -6.12 4.36 -3.83
CA PRO A 191 -7.51 4.55 -3.44
C PRO A 191 -8.43 4.95 -4.60
N TYR A 192 -7.88 5.45 -5.72
CA TYR A 192 -8.66 5.77 -6.92
C TYR A 192 -9.11 4.54 -7.71
N HIS A 193 -8.46 3.39 -7.51
CA HIS A 193 -8.75 2.14 -8.24
C HIS A 193 -9.15 0.99 -7.31
N SER A 194 -9.04 1.19 -6.00
CA SER A 194 -9.39 0.17 -5.00
C SER A 194 -10.90 0.06 -4.84
N GLY A 195 -11.38 -1.17 -4.68
CA GLY A 195 -12.80 -1.42 -4.43
C GLY A 195 -13.24 -0.93 -3.04
N ALA A 196 -14.52 -0.56 -2.91
CA ALA A 196 -15.10 -0.04 -1.67
C ALA A 196 -14.90 -0.99 -0.47
N SER A 197 -14.94 -2.31 -0.70
CA SER A 197 -14.69 -3.31 0.34
C SER A 197 -13.26 -3.26 0.89
N ALA A 198 -12.24 -3.14 0.04
CA ALA A 198 -10.86 -3.01 0.48
C ALA A 198 -10.63 -1.68 1.22
N LEU A 199 -11.17 -0.58 0.68
CA LEU A 199 -11.09 0.74 1.30
C LEU A 199 -11.71 0.79 2.69
N SER A 200 -12.92 0.24 2.84
CA SER A 200 -13.64 0.24 4.12
C SER A 200 -13.05 -0.71 5.17
N SER A 201 -12.41 -1.80 4.76
CA SER A 201 -11.84 -2.79 5.68
C SER A 201 -10.44 -2.44 6.18
N TRP A 202 -9.57 -1.91 5.32
CA TRP A 202 -8.18 -1.60 5.71
C TRP A 202 -7.55 -0.45 4.91
N GLY A 203 -8.04 -0.16 3.70
CA GLY A 203 -7.38 0.75 2.76
C GLY A 203 -7.29 2.19 3.28
N TRP A 204 -8.36 2.72 3.88
CA TRP A 204 -8.32 4.09 4.42
C TRP A 204 -7.33 4.27 5.57
N GLU A 205 -7.09 3.22 6.35
CA GLU A 205 -6.10 3.26 7.41
C GLU A 205 -4.68 3.27 6.85
N VAL A 206 -4.41 2.53 5.77
CA VAL A 206 -3.12 2.60 5.05
C VAL A 206 -2.93 3.96 4.39
N VAL A 207 -3.97 4.54 3.79
CA VAL A 207 -3.91 5.91 3.24
C VAL A 207 -3.53 6.92 4.33
N ARG A 208 -4.17 6.86 5.49
CA ARG A 208 -3.88 7.75 6.62
C ARG A 208 -2.43 7.61 7.12
N GLN A 209 -1.91 6.39 7.20
CA GLN A 209 -0.51 6.14 7.58
C GLN A 209 0.46 6.72 6.55
N ALA A 210 0.20 6.44 5.27
CA ALA A 210 1.04 6.90 4.17
C ALA A 210 1.13 8.44 4.13
N GLU A 211 0.00 9.13 4.30
CA GLU A 211 -0.05 10.59 4.35
C GLU A 211 0.70 11.16 5.56
N ALA A 212 0.57 10.52 6.72
CA ALA A 212 1.26 10.95 7.94
C ALA A 212 2.78 10.76 7.86
N ASN A 213 3.25 9.70 7.20
CA ASN A 213 4.65 9.30 7.17
C ASN A 213 5.37 9.69 5.88
N GLY A 214 4.67 10.24 4.89
CA GLY A 214 5.23 10.61 3.58
C GLY A 214 5.46 9.42 2.64
N HIS A 215 4.78 8.28 2.87
CA HIS A 215 4.91 7.06 2.08
C HIS A 215 3.88 7.01 0.94
N VAL A 216 3.80 8.13 0.21
CA VAL A 216 2.94 8.32 -0.95
C VAL A 216 3.83 8.50 -2.17
N TYR A 217 3.78 7.54 -3.09
CA TYR A 217 4.70 7.48 -4.23
C TYR A 217 3.93 7.54 -5.54
N GLY A 218 4.46 8.24 -6.55
CA GLY A 218 3.84 8.37 -7.86
C GLY A 218 3.32 9.77 -8.17
N ASP A 219 2.30 9.82 -9.03
CA ASP A 219 1.64 11.05 -9.47
C ASP A 219 0.13 10.98 -9.19
N ILE A 220 -0.29 11.75 -8.19
CA ILE A 220 -1.70 11.88 -7.81
C ILE A 220 -2.55 12.51 -8.92
N ARG A 221 -2.00 13.43 -9.71
CA ARG A 221 -2.72 14.09 -10.82
C ARG A 221 -3.08 13.11 -11.91
N ARG A 222 -2.20 12.12 -12.13
CA ARG A 222 -2.41 11.01 -13.07
C ARG A 222 -3.16 9.83 -12.46
N ARG A 223 -3.53 9.91 -11.16
CA ARG A 223 -4.09 8.81 -10.37
C ARG A 223 -3.22 7.54 -10.44
N SER A 224 -1.91 7.70 -10.64
CA SER A 224 -0.91 6.64 -10.66
C SER A 224 -0.05 6.80 -9.41
N VAL A 225 -0.65 6.49 -8.27
CA VAL A 225 -0.11 6.75 -6.93
C VAL A 225 -0.30 5.54 -6.05
N HIS A 226 0.69 5.22 -5.22
CA HIS A 226 0.59 4.20 -4.18
C HIS A 226 0.72 4.83 -2.81
N TYR A 227 -0.18 4.43 -1.91
CA TYR A 227 -0.14 4.73 -0.49
C TYR A 227 0.32 3.46 0.21
N HIS A 228 1.48 3.52 0.87
CA HIS A 228 2.09 2.37 1.53
C HIS A 228 1.96 2.47 3.06
N GLY A 229 1.82 1.32 3.72
CA GLY A 229 1.68 1.23 5.17
C GLY A 229 1.35 -0.20 5.60
N THR A 230 0.77 -0.37 6.78
CA THR A 230 0.38 -1.70 7.29
C THR A 230 -1.10 -1.77 7.58
N ALA A 231 -1.78 -2.73 6.94
CA ALA A 231 -3.19 -2.99 7.21
C ALA A 231 -3.40 -3.42 8.68
N PRO A 232 -4.55 -3.10 9.30
CA PRO A 232 -4.80 -3.42 10.72
C PRO A 232 -4.49 -4.87 11.12
N GLY A 233 -4.82 -5.86 10.28
CA GLY A 233 -4.56 -7.29 10.54
C GLY A 233 -3.09 -7.72 10.53
N HIS A 234 -2.19 -6.85 10.08
CA HIS A 234 -0.74 -7.10 10.03
C HIS A 234 0.07 -6.18 10.96
N ARG A 235 -0.59 -5.29 11.72
CA ARG A 235 0.12 -4.40 12.66
C ARG A 235 0.92 -5.21 13.67
N GLY A 236 2.15 -4.78 13.94
CA GLY A 236 3.09 -5.45 14.84
C GLY A 236 3.76 -6.68 14.20
N LYS A 237 3.45 -6.99 12.94
CA LYS A 237 4.09 -8.06 12.17
C LYS A 237 5.12 -7.52 11.18
N GLU A 238 5.34 -6.21 11.11
CA GLU A 238 6.36 -5.61 10.26
C GLU A 238 7.73 -6.22 10.56
N SER A 239 8.50 -6.50 9.50
CA SER A 239 9.83 -7.06 9.66
C SER A 239 10.73 -6.10 10.44
N LYS A 240 11.53 -6.65 11.36
CA LYS A 240 12.70 -5.92 11.88
C LYS A 240 13.62 -5.56 10.71
N PRO A 241 14.45 -4.50 10.81
CA PRO A 241 15.46 -4.20 9.80
C PRO A 241 16.27 -5.44 9.42
N TYR A 242 16.55 -5.58 8.12
CA TYR A 242 17.29 -6.70 7.55
C TYR A 242 18.23 -6.23 6.45
N THR A 243 19.31 -6.97 6.25
CA THR A 243 20.25 -6.79 5.13
C THR A 243 19.89 -7.75 4.00
N ILE A 244 19.87 -7.26 2.76
CA ILE A 244 19.67 -8.12 1.58
C ILE A 244 20.98 -8.83 1.26
N VAL A 245 20.90 -10.14 1.00
CA VAL A 245 22.01 -10.93 0.47
C VAL A 245 21.63 -11.39 -0.93
N LEU A 246 22.37 -10.91 -1.93
CA LEU A 246 22.16 -11.27 -3.34
C LEU A 246 22.93 -12.54 -3.70
N PRO A 247 22.52 -13.27 -4.75
CA PRO A 247 23.25 -14.45 -5.23
C PRO A 247 24.71 -14.14 -5.53
N GLN A 248 25.59 -15.13 -5.31
CA GLN A 248 27.01 -14.96 -5.59
C GLN A 248 27.22 -14.65 -7.07
N GLY A 249 27.95 -13.55 -7.35
CA GLY A 249 28.23 -13.13 -8.72
C GLY A 249 27.05 -12.47 -9.45
N TRP A 250 25.94 -12.21 -8.75
CA TRP A 250 24.80 -11.48 -9.31
C TRP A 250 25.21 -10.10 -9.83
N LYS A 251 24.64 -9.71 -10.98
CA LYS A 251 24.80 -8.40 -11.59
C LYS A 251 23.45 -7.92 -12.13
N PRO A 252 23.17 -6.60 -12.09
CA PRO A 252 22.07 -6.00 -12.85
C PRO A 252 22.16 -6.34 -14.35
N HIS A 253 21.01 -6.41 -15.02
CA HIS A 253 20.85 -6.84 -16.41
C HIS A 253 20.43 -5.71 -17.36
#